data_AF-A0A3R6XRX0-F1
#
_entry.id   AF-A0A3R6XRX0-F1
#
_cell.length_a   1.000
_cell.length_b   1.000
_cell.length_c   1.000
_cell.angle_alpha   90.00
_cell.angle_beta   90.00
_cell.angle_gamma   90.00
#
_symmetry.space_group_name_H-M   'P 1'
#
loop_
_entity.id
_entity.type
_entity.pdbx_description
1 polymer ?
#
loop_
_entity_poly.entity_id
_entity_poly.type
_entity_poly.pdbx_seq_one_letter_code
_entity_poly.pdbx_strand_id
1 'polypeptide(L)'
;MTLKGIRLRIYPNKEQQLKIKLNFSYNWFVWNQMLNMMITRYENNPQATFLNAFALNNLLPTLKSYYHWLKEAEITSLQVTNHDLVEAYKKFFKKTRSITQV
;
A
#
# COMPACT_ATOMS: atom_id res chain seq x y z
N MET A 1 4.82 18.52 30.31
CA MET A 1 3.49 18.79 29.72
C MET A 1 2.72 17.48 29.65
N THR A 2 1.55 17.40 30.28
CA THR A 2 0.67 16.23 30.21
C THR A 2 -0.22 16.32 28.96
N LEU A 3 -0.14 15.32 28.08
CA LEU A 3 -1.01 15.23 26.91
C LEU A 3 -2.43 14.88 27.36
N LYS A 4 -3.41 15.71 26.98
CA LYS A 4 -4.82 15.42 27.21
C LYS A 4 -5.41 14.73 25.97
N GLY A 5 -5.93 13.52 26.15
CA GLY A 5 -6.63 12.80 25.10
C GLY A 5 -8.07 13.28 24.94
N ILE A 6 -8.54 13.42 23.70
CA ILE A 6 -9.94 13.72 23.39
C ILE A 6 -10.59 12.44 22.86
N ARG A 7 -11.71 12.03 23.45
CA ARG A 7 -12.51 10.89 22.96
C ARG A 7 -13.54 11.40 21.96
N LEU A 8 -13.37 11.04 20.68
CA LEU A 8 -14.28 11.41 19.61
C LEU A 8 -15.00 10.17 19.05
N ARG A 9 -16.28 10.33 18.68
CA ARG A 9 -17.04 9.33 17.91
C ARG A 9 -17.58 9.98 16.64
N ILE A 10 -17.33 9.34 15.50
CA ILE A 10 -17.76 9.83 14.19
C ILE A 10 -19.00 9.02 13.77
N TYR A 11 -20.03 9.70 13.27
CA TYR A 11 -21.25 9.10 12.74
C TYR A 11 -21.38 9.43 11.25
N PRO A 12 -20.76 8.63 10.37
CA PRO A 12 -20.76 8.91 8.94
C PRO A 12 -22.15 8.67 8.33
N ASN A 13 -22.55 9.54 7.41
CA ASN A 13 -23.76 9.36 6.60
C ASN A 13 -23.59 8.21 5.58
N LYS A 14 -24.66 7.85 4.86
CA LYS A 14 -24.66 6.72 3.92
C LYS A 14 -23.57 6.85 2.83
N GLU A 15 -23.38 8.04 2.29
CA GLU A 15 -22.38 8.31 1.25
C GLU A 15 -20.95 8.19 1.80
N GLN A 16 -20.69 8.73 2.99
CA GLN A 16 -19.41 8.62 3.67
C GLN A 16 -19.06 7.17 3.98
N GLN A 17 -20.02 6.38 4.46
CA GLN A 17 -19.83 4.95 4.69
C GLN A 17 -19.47 4.20 3.40
N LEU A 18 -20.13 4.53 2.29
CA LEU A 18 -19.81 3.95 0.99
C LEU A 18 -18.39 4.32 0.55
N LYS A 19 -18.01 5.60 0.63
CA LYS A 19 -16.66 6.08 0.29
C LYS A 19 -15.57 5.38 1.10
N ILE A 20 -15.78 5.21 2.41
CA ILE A 20 -14.85 4.48 3.28
C ILE A 20 -14.70 3.02 2.83
N LYS A 21 -15.81 2.33 2.56
CA LYS A 21 -15.80 0.92 2.10
C LYS A 21 -15.11 0.76 0.74
N LEU A 22 -15.40 1.66 -0.20
CA LEU A 22 -14.76 1.68 -1.51
C LEU A 22 -13.26 1.94 -1.37
N ASN A 23 -12.86 2.88 -0.52
CA ASN A 23 -11.45 3.20 -0.32
C ASN A 23 -10.66 1.99 0.21
N PHE A 24 -11.22 1.16 1.09
CA PHE A 24 -10.59 -0.09 1.48
C PHE A 24 -10.42 -1.06 0.30
N SER A 25 -11.45 -1.16 -0.55
CA SER A 25 -11.41 -2.03 -1.74
C SER A 25 -10.35 -1.55 -2.74
N TYR A 26 -10.22 -0.23 -2.92
CA TYR A 26 -9.19 0.39 -3.75
C TYR A 26 -7.78 0.12 -3.22
N ASN A 27 -7.56 0.27 -1.92
CA ASN A 27 -6.28 -0.03 -1.28
C ASN A 27 -5.92 -1.52 -1.43
N TRP A 28 -6.88 -2.43 -1.21
CA TRP A 28 -6.67 -3.86 -1.41
C TRP A 28 -6.26 -4.20 -2.85
N PHE A 29 -6.91 -3.58 -3.84
CA PHE A 29 -6.55 -3.75 -5.24
C PHE A 29 -5.13 -3.27 -5.53
N VAL A 30 -4.77 -2.06 -5.09
CA VAL A 30 -3.43 -1.49 -5.33
C VAL A 30 -2.36 -2.34 -4.67
N TRP A 31 -2.59 -2.80 -3.43
CA TRP A 31 -1.68 -3.71 -2.72
C TRP A 31 -1.38 -4.95 -3.56
N ASN A 32 -2.42 -5.64 -4.04
CA ASN A 32 -2.27 -6.87 -4.81
C ASN A 32 -1.55 -6.64 -6.14
N GLN A 33 -1.86 -5.56 -6.85
CA GLN A 33 -1.18 -5.22 -8.11
C GLN A 33 0.31 -4.97 -7.90
N MET A 34 0.66 -4.16 -6.90
CA MET A 34 2.06 -3.83 -6.61
C MET A 34 2.83 -5.05 -6.08
N LEU A 35 2.21 -5.86 -5.23
CA LEU A 35 2.79 -7.08 -4.72
C LEU A 35 3.09 -8.07 -5.85
N ASN A 36 2.13 -8.31 -6.75
CA ASN A 36 2.32 -9.20 -7.89
C ASN A 36 3.46 -8.72 -8.81
N MET A 37 3.54 -7.41 -9.06
CA MET A 37 4.64 -6.81 -9.81
C MET A 37 5.99 -7.02 -9.13
N MET A 38 6.07 -6.87 -7.81
CA MET A 38 7.31 -7.09 -7.04
C MET A 38 7.74 -8.55 -7.06
N ILE A 39 6.80 -9.50 -6.92
CA ILE A 39 7.06 -10.94 -7.02
C ILE A 39 7.58 -11.29 -8.41
N THR A 40 6.86 -10.88 -9.46
CA THR A 40 7.25 -11.14 -10.86
C THR A 40 8.63 -10.57 -11.18
N ARG A 41 8.94 -9.36 -10.68
CA ARG A 41 10.25 -8.74 -10.85
C ARG A 41 11.36 -9.56 -10.18
N TYR A 42 11.10 -10.09 -9.00
CA TYR A 42 12.05 -10.91 -8.26
C TYR A 42 12.29 -12.27 -8.94
N GLU A 43 11.23 -12.92 -9.43
CA GLU A 43 11.32 -14.16 -10.20
C GLU A 43 12.15 -13.99 -11.47
N ASN A 44 11.96 -12.87 -12.18
CA ASN A 44 12.71 -12.57 -13.40
C ASN A 44 14.17 -12.20 -13.15
N ASN A 45 14.46 -11.48 -12.06
CA ASN A 45 15.83 -11.12 -11.69
C ASN A 45 15.98 -11.03 -10.16
N PRO A 46 16.48 -12.10 -9.52
CA PRO A 46 16.67 -12.13 -8.07
C PRO A 46 17.70 -11.12 -7.53
N GLN A 47 18.59 -10.61 -8.40
CA GLN A 47 19.61 -9.61 -8.05
C GLN A 47 19.12 -8.16 -8.27
N ALA A 48 17.91 -7.98 -8.79
CA ALA A 48 17.36 -6.64 -9.02
C ALA A 48 17.18 -5.89 -7.71
N THR A 49 17.45 -4.58 -7.75
CA THR A 49 17.22 -3.70 -6.61
C THR A 49 15.74 -3.62 -6.26
N PHE A 50 15.44 -3.67 -4.96
CA PHE A 50 14.08 -3.50 -4.45
C PHE A 50 13.58 -2.09 -4.75
N LEU A 51 12.31 -2.01 -5.16
CA LEU A 51 11.64 -0.73 -5.35
C LEU A 51 11.38 -0.07 -3.98
N ASN A 52 11.63 1.23 -3.90
CA ASN A 52 11.26 2.04 -2.74
C ASN A 52 9.79 2.51 -2.87
N ALA A 53 9.22 3.02 -1.78
CA ALA A 53 7.83 3.49 -1.78
C ALA A 53 7.62 4.65 -2.77
N PHE A 54 8.62 5.50 -2.97
CA PHE A 54 8.59 6.59 -3.94
C PHE A 54 8.42 6.07 -5.38
N ALA A 55 9.17 5.03 -5.76
CA ALA A 55 9.07 4.40 -7.06
C ALA A 55 7.68 3.79 -7.29
N LEU A 56 7.10 3.12 -6.28
CA LEU A 56 5.74 2.61 -6.37
C LEU A 56 4.69 3.73 -6.46
N ASN A 57 4.89 4.83 -5.74
CA ASN A 57 3.99 5.99 -5.79
C ASN A 57 3.97 6.65 -7.18
N ASN A 58 5.10 6.66 -7.90
CA ASN A 58 5.16 7.16 -9.27
C ASN A 58 4.35 6.32 -10.27
N LEU A 59 3.97 5.09 -9.91
CA LEU A 59 3.11 4.24 -10.74
C LEU A 59 1.61 4.52 -10.52
N LEU A 60 1.23 5.18 -9.42
CA LEU A 60 -0.17 5.46 -9.11
C LEU A 60 -0.88 6.33 -10.16
N PRO A 61 -0.27 7.40 -10.75
CA PRO A 61 -0.90 8.18 -11.81
C PRO A 61 -1.22 7.32 -13.03
N THR A 62 -0.28 6.47 -13.44
CA THR A 62 -0.46 5.53 -14.54
C THR A 62 -1.59 4.55 -14.23
N LEU A 63 -1.62 3.99 -13.03
CA LEU A 63 -2.67 3.06 -12.60
C LEU A 63 -4.06 3.72 -12.61
N LYS A 64 -4.16 4.97 -12.14
CA LYS A 64 -5.41 5.76 -12.18
C LYS A 64 -5.84 6.14 -13.60
N SER A 65 -4.91 6.20 -14.55
CA SER A 65 -5.23 6.39 -15.97
C SER A 65 -5.89 5.15 -16.57
N TYR A 66 -5.34 3.96 -16.27
CA TYR A 66 -5.91 2.69 -16.74
C TYR A 66 -7.24 2.35 -16.05
N TYR A 67 -7.31 2.50 -14.73
CA TYR A 67 -8.48 2.14 -13.93
C TYR A 67 -9.25 3.39 -13.52
N HIS A 68 -10.26 3.76 -14.33
CA HIS A 68 -11.04 4.99 -14.15
C HIS A 68 -11.72 5.09 -12.77
N TRP A 69 -12.22 3.98 -12.24
CA TRP A 69 -12.83 3.91 -10.91
C TRP A 69 -11.84 4.20 -9.77
N LEU A 70 -10.54 3.99 -9.99
CA LEU A 70 -9.50 4.28 -8.99
C LEU A 70 -9.25 5.79 -8.83
N LYS A 71 -9.77 6.63 -9.72
CA LYS A 71 -9.67 8.09 -9.60
C LYS A 71 -10.36 8.61 -8.34
N GLU A 72 -11.42 7.92 -7.90
CA GLU A 72 -12.16 8.25 -6.66
C GLU A 72 -11.40 7.86 -5.38
N ALA A 73 -10.34 7.07 -5.49
CA ALA A 73 -9.55 6.65 -4.35
C ALA A 73 -8.74 7.80 -3.75
N GLU A 74 -8.73 7.85 -2.42
CA GLU A 74 -7.97 8.84 -1.67
C GLU A 74 -6.47 8.55 -1.81
N ILE A 75 -5.71 9.54 -2.32
CA ILE A 75 -4.34 9.33 -2.76
C ILE A 75 -3.37 9.04 -1.61
N THR A 76 -3.57 9.66 -0.45
CA THR A 76 -2.73 9.48 0.73
C THR A 76 -2.81 8.03 1.22
N SER A 77 -4.00 7.43 1.20
CA SER A 77 -4.23 6.06 1.60
C SER A 77 -3.51 5.08 0.66
N LEU A 78 -3.52 5.34 -0.65
CA LEU A 78 -2.77 4.52 -1.61
C LEU A 78 -1.25 4.64 -1.40
N GLN A 79 -0.75 5.83 -1.07
CA GLN A 79 0.66 6.05 -0.75
C GLN A 79 1.08 5.33 0.53
N VAL A 80 0.23 5.33 1.56
CA VAL A 80 0.44 4.57 2.80
C VAL A 80 0.45 3.07 2.51
N THR A 81 -0.49 2.57 1.70
CA THR A 81 -0.52 1.16 1.28
C THR A 81 0.78 0.74 0.58
N ASN A 82 1.33 1.58 -0.32
CA ASN A 82 2.62 1.32 -0.95
C ASN A 82 3.79 1.34 0.04
N HIS A 83 3.77 2.26 1.01
CA HIS A 83 4.77 2.32 2.07
C HIS A 83 4.77 1.04 2.90
N ASP A 84 3.60 0.63 3.37
CA ASP A 84 3.41 -0.56 4.21
C ASP A 84 3.80 -1.83 3.46
N LEU A 85 3.51 -1.90 2.15
CA LEU A 85 3.93 -3.00 1.29
C LEU A 85 5.46 -3.11 1.23
N VAL A 86 6.14 -1.99 0.96
CA VAL A 86 7.61 -1.97 0.88
C VAL A 86 8.23 -2.33 2.23
N GLU A 87 7.66 -1.86 3.33
CA GLU A 87 8.13 -2.20 4.67
C GLU A 87 7.94 -3.69 4.99
N ALA A 88 6.76 -4.24 4.70
CA ALA A 88 6.47 -5.66 4.87
C ALA A 88 7.40 -6.54 4.02
N TYR A 89 7.61 -6.15 2.75
CA TYR A 89 8.50 -6.85 1.85
C TYR A 89 9.96 -6.82 2.35
N LYS A 90 10.46 -5.66 2.78
CA LYS A 90 11.80 -5.56 3.40
C LYS A 90 11.94 -6.45 4.63
N LYS A 91 10.93 -6.47 5.52
CA LYS A 91 10.91 -7.32 6.72
C LYS A 91 10.93 -8.81 6.35
N PHE A 92 10.19 -9.21 5.33
CA PHE A 92 10.18 -10.57 4.82
C PHE A 92 11.58 -11.03 4.42
N PHE A 93 12.26 -10.32 3.53
CA PHE A 93 13.62 -10.70 3.09
C PHE A 93 14.69 -10.58 4.19
N LYS A 94 14.54 -9.62 5.12
CA LYS A 94 15.43 -9.53 6.27
C LYS A 94 15.30 -10.75 7.18
N LYS A 95 14.07 -11.22 7.43
CA LYS A 95 13.79 -12.40 8.25
C LYS A 95 14.24 -13.70 7.58
N THR A 96 14.08 -13.83 6.27
CA THR A 96 14.54 -15.03 5.53
C THR A 96 16.06 -15.17 5.58
N ARG A 97 16.80 -14.06 5.55
CA ARG A 97 18.27 -14.08 5.70
C ARG A 97 18.75 -14.55 7.07
N SER A 98 18.04 -14.21 8.15
CA SER A 98 18.42 -14.64 9.50
C SER A 98 18.08 -16.11 9.81
N ILE A 99 17.09 -16.70 9.13
CA ILE A 99 16.74 -18.13 9.33
C ILE A 99 17.74 -19.06 8.62
N THR A 100 18.45 -18.58 7.60
CA THR A 100 19.37 -19.40 6.78
C THR A 100 20.80 -19.49 7.37
N GLN A 101 21.04 -18.97 8.59
CA GLN A 101 22.36 -18.96 9.24
C GLN A 101 22.58 -20.06 10.31
N VAL A 102 21.88 -21.20 10.21
CA VAL A 102 22.06 -22.36 11.10
C VAL A 102 22.43 -23.59 10.29
#